data_AF-A0A351Z854-F1
#
_entry.id   AF-A0A351Z854-F1
#
_cell.length_a   1.000
_cell.length_b   1.000
_cell.length_c   1.000
_cell.angle_alpha   90.00
_cell.angle_beta   90.00
_cell.angle_gamma   90.00
#
_symmetry.space_group_name_H-M   'P 1'
#
loop_
_entity.id
_entity.type
_entity.pdbx_description
1 polymer ?
#
loop_
_entity_poly.entity_id
_entity_poly.type
_entity_poly.pdbx_seq_one_letter_code
_entity_poly.pdbx_strand_id
1 'polypeptide(L)'
;MPNSGSGSIPRRDWRRPISRTWAAWGTATPGSAATSPSGGRCWRRTISMRCTGMPRSISTGRSSSTTASAKFEFYESGGGVMGSSKVWYMDARARRFLESMAIKGRQIIERSGWLDRLKRGDIVAVKTHMGEAYNTGYLRPVIISAVVDLLKEKGLRPFVTDTTTMPYHPWISRTLAMDHLETANKNGFNQGTVGCPIVIADGWLGTDDVIVDLQGRGNYLKKQFVARAIADADALLSVAHFKGHPAGGYGGSIKNVGVGGASKRGKMNLHGALAGDKPVVDAKLCPGRSCEWWQVCEDCCPEGSIEVTDQGLEIDLESCIYCFACANLCVNMAGVKSIQRFDHLPALGRRIADSALAAMLTKEEGKAFFLNFAMDISPNCDCYGWTDTPIVNGLGILASYDPVAVDKACIDMMNAAPGLLNSEAEEFGALATGAKKLNLIKGKDIEAQVHGGAANGLGSAEYEIEAVSVDRSRAAIDALYSGVRAKKLKAMYANNHPLKGLDTASFGLPTEGVADPRYPKK
;
A
#
# COMPACT_ATOMS: atom_id res chain seq x y z
N MET A 1 8.71 53.95 -33.72
CA MET A 1 9.47 53.85 -34.98
C MET A 1 10.57 52.81 -34.81
N PRO A 2 10.87 51.99 -35.83
CA PRO A 2 11.38 50.62 -35.66
C PRO A 2 12.83 50.41 -36.14
N ASN A 3 13.43 49.28 -35.74
CA ASN A 3 14.43 48.51 -36.51
C ASN A 3 14.47 47.09 -35.90
N SER A 4 13.95 46.05 -36.55
CA SER A 4 14.44 45.29 -37.71
C SER A 4 15.62 44.36 -37.35
N GLY A 5 15.37 43.05 -37.49
CA GLY A 5 16.31 41.97 -37.16
C GLY A 5 15.69 40.61 -37.45
N SER A 6 15.55 40.29 -38.73
CA SER A 6 15.03 39.04 -39.28
C SER A 6 16.03 37.88 -39.11
N GLY A 7 15.62 36.81 -38.40
CA GLY A 7 16.31 35.52 -38.38
C GLY A 7 15.43 34.44 -39.00
N SER A 8 15.81 33.98 -40.19
CA SER A 8 15.13 32.95 -40.98
C SER A 8 15.36 31.54 -40.44
N ILE A 9 14.29 30.80 -40.15
CA ILE A 9 14.30 29.37 -39.81
C ILE A 9 14.15 28.55 -41.11
N PRO A 10 15.01 27.57 -41.43
CA PRO A 10 14.83 26.73 -42.61
C PRO A 10 13.75 25.66 -42.37
N ARG A 11 12.72 25.66 -43.23
CA ARG A 11 11.76 24.54 -43.35
C ARG A 11 12.46 23.33 -43.97
N ARG A 12 12.54 22.22 -43.24
CA ARG A 12 12.95 20.92 -43.79
C ARG A 12 11.74 20.23 -44.44
N ASP A 13 11.89 19.96 -45.73
CA ASP A 13 11.03 19.12 -46.56
C ASP A 13 11.04 17.67 -46.04
N TRP A 14 9.87 17.16 -45.66
CA TRP A 14 9.65 15.72 -45.42
C TRP A 14 8.88 15.14 -46.59
N ARG A 15 9.60 14.75 -47.65
CA ARG A 15 9.09 13.85 -48.69
C ARG A 15 10.16 12.83 -49.03
N ARG A 16 9.97 11.58 -48.60
CA ARG A 16 10.33 10.32 -49.28
C ARG A 16 9.66 9.13 -48.56
N PRO A 17 9.43 8.00 -49.26
CA PRO A 17 8.22 7.20 -49.11
C PRO A 17 8.40 5.97 -48.21
N ILE A 18 7.31 5.59 -47.53
CA ILE A 18 7.18 4.35 -46.77
C ILE A 18 6.83 3.22 -47.76
N SER A 19 7.71 2.23 -47.87
CA SER A 19 7.41 0.94 -48.51
C SER A 19 6.45 0.14 -47.63
N ARG A 20 5.27 -0.18 -48.18
CA ARG A 20 4.31 -1.10 -47.59
C ARG A 20 4.62 -2.52 -48.09
N THR A 21 4.96 -3.43 -47.19
CA THR A 21 4.81 -4.87 -47.43
C THR A 21 3.54 -5.34 -46.74
N TRP A 22 2.59 -5.79 -47.55
CA TRP A 22 1.38 -6.50 -47.14
C TRP A 22 1.70 -7.98 -47.01
N ALA A 23 1.31 -8.62 -45.90
CA ALA A 23 1.15 -10.07 -45.83
C ALA A 23 -0.19 -10.38 -45.17
N ALA A 24 -0.96 -11.20 -45.86
CA ALA A 24 -2.39 -11.41 -45.70
C ALA A 24 -2.77 -12.23 -44.45
N TRP A 25 -3.91 -11.89 -43.88
CA TRP A 25 -4.62 -12.66 -42.86
C TRP A 25 -5.45 -13.76 -43.52
N GLY A 26 -5.21 -15.01 -43.14
CA GLY A 26 -6.04 -16.15 -43.51
C GLY A 26 -7.26 -16.27 -42.60
N THR A 27 -8.43 -16.29 -43.22
CA THR A 27 -9.75 -16.56 -42.61
C THR A 27 -9.94 -18.04 -42.33
N ALA A 28 -10.49 -18.40 -41.17
CA ALA A 28 -11.10 -19.71 -40.94
C ALA A 28 -12.45 -19.54 -40.20
N THR A 29 -13.50 -20.01 -40.85
CA THR A 29 -14.91 -20.07 -40.40
C THR A 29 -15.17 -21.18 -39.35
N PRO A 30 -16.24 -21.08 -38.54
CA PRO A 30 -16.53 -22.03 -37.47
C PRO A 30 -17.43 -23.19 -37.92
N GLY A 31 -17.15 -24.40 -37.43
CA GLY A 31 -17.94 -25.62 -37.63
C GLY A 31 -18.45 -26.18 -36.29
N SER A 32 -19.69 -26.64 -36.35
CA SER A 32 -20.66 -27.03 -35.32
C SER A 32 -20.39 -28.32 -34.53
N ALA A 33 -20.96 -28.39 -33.30
CA ALA A 33 -21.67 -29.52 -32.65
C ALA A 33 -20.87 -30.84 -32.39
N ALA A 34 -21.05 -31.69 -31.36
CA ALA A 34 -21.97 -31.83 -30.24
C ALA A 34 -21.34 -32.81 -29.20
N THR A 35 -22.04 -33.00 -28.07
CA THR A 35 -22.10 -34.20 -27.19
C THR A 35 -20.93 -34.57 -26.25
N SER A 36 -21.23 -34.48 -24.94
CA SER A 36 -20.71 -35.28 -23.79
C SER A 36 -20.93 -36.80 -24.02
N PRO A 37 -20.38 -37.80 -23.26
CA PRO A 37 -19.96 -37.71 -21.85
C PRO A 37 -18.79 -38.59 -21.34
N SER A 38 -18.50 -38.41 -20.05
CA SER A 38 -17.98 -39.40 -19.08
C SER A 38 -16.48 -39.73 -19.05
N GLY A 39 -15.95 -39.85 -17.82
CA GLY A 39 -14.74 -40.60 -17.52
C GLY A 39 -13.67 -39.82 -16.76
N GLY A 40 -13.67 -39.91 -15.43
CA GLY A 40 -12.59 -39.40 -14.60
C GLY A 40 -11.28 -40.18 -14.77
N ARG A 41 -10.14 -39.51 -14.54
CA ARG A 41 -9.07 -39.97 -13.64
C ARG A 41 -7.96 -38.94 -13.51
N CYS A 42 -7.56 -38.77 -12.25
CA CYS A 42 -6.48 -37.96 -11.73
C CYS A 42 -5.11 -38.41 -12.29
N TRP A 43 -4.28 -37.48 -12.76
CA TRP A 43 -2.84 -37.70 -12.98
C TRP A 43 -2.03 -36.50 -12.50
N ARG A 44 -1.30 -36.68 -11.39
CA ARG A 44 -0.14 -35.87 -11.01
C ARG A 44 0.92 -36.04 -12.10
N ARG A 45 1.46 -34.94 -12.63
CA ARG A 45 2.69 -34.95 -13.44
C ARG A 45 3.80 -34.21 -12.70
N THR A 46 4.77 -34.99 -12.25
CA THR A 46 6.12 -34.52 -11.89
C THR A 46 6.94 -34.47 -13.19
N ILE A 47 7.52 -33.32 -13.53
CA ILE A 47 8.43 -33.18 -14.68
C ILE A 47 9.86 -33.13 -14.13
N SER A 48 10.65 -34.16 -14.43
CA SER A 48 12.11 -34.12 -14.33
C SER A 48 12.70 -33.97 -15.73
N MET A 49 13.46 -32.90 -15.99
CA MET A 49 14.26 -32.77 -17.20
C MET A 49 15.70 -33.20 -16.90
N ARG A 50 16.17 -34.24 -17.59
CA ARG A 50 17.60 -34.53 -17.79
C ARG A 50 18.02 -33.84 -19.09
N CYS A 51 19.11 -33.08 -19.05
CA CYS A 51 19.83 -32.66 -20.26
C CYS A 51 21.17 -33.42 -20.33
N THR A 52 21.36 -34.11 -21.45
CA THR A 52 22.60 -34.74 -21.90
C THR A 52 23.58 -33.69 -22.43
N GLY A 53 24.86 -33.85 -22.12
CA GLY A 53 25.90 -32.84 -22.40
C GLY A 53 26.65 -33.00 -23.71
N MET A 54 27.66 -32.13 -23.89
CA MET A 54 28.97 -32.41 -24.52
C MET A 54 29.90 -31.16 -24.35
N PRO A 55 31.24 -31.30 -24.55
CA PRO A 55 32.24 -30.70 -23.67
C PRO A 55 33.10 -29.59 -24.30
N ARG A 56 33.87 -28.88 -23.46
CA ARG A 56 35.26 -28.45 -23.76
C ARG A 56 35.95 -27.87 -22.50
N SER A 57 37.21 -28.22 -22.37
CA SER A 57 38.17 -27.80 -21.34
C SER A 57 38.69 -26.38 -21.57
N ILE A 58 39.19 -25.73 -20.50
CA ILE A 58 40.52 -25.10 -20.38
C ILE A 58 40.69 -24.53 -18.96
N SER A 59 41.88 -24.76 -18.42
CA SER A 59 42.41 -24.35 -17.11
C SER A 59 42.80 -22.88 -17.01
N THR A 60 42.65 -22.29 -15.83
CA THR A 60 43.53 -21.34 -15.09
C THR A 60 42.75 -21.01 -13.80
N GLY A 61 43.27 -20.78 -12.60
CA GLY A 61 44.56 -20.43 -12.04
C GLY A 61 44.25 -20.08 -10.57
N ARG A 62 45.09 -20.51 -9.62
CA ARG A 62 44.90 -20.25 -8.19
C ARG A 62 45.02 -18.75 -7.89
N SER A 63 44.11 -18.20 -7.09
CA SER A 63 44.41 -17.06 -6.22
C SER A 63 43.79 -17.31 -4.84
N SER A 64 44.63 -17.20 -3.83
CA SER A 64 44.31 -17.31 -2.42
C SER A 64 43.73 -15.99 -1.92
N SER A 65 42.50 -16.01 -1.41
CA SER A 65 42.00 -14.96 -0.52
C SER A 65 41.37 -15.60 0.71
N THR A 66 41.96 -15.27 1.85
CA THR A 66 41.55 -15.65 3.20
C THR A 66 40.20 -14.99 3.51
N THR A 67 39.13 -15.78 3.49
CA THR A 67 37.82 -15.38 4.00
C THR A 67 37.67 -15.90 5.42
N ALA A 68 37.64 -14.97 6.38
CA ALA A 68 37.25 -15.25 7.74
C ALA A 68 35.77 -15.69 7.74
N SER A 69 35.51 -16.95 8.08
CA SER A 69 34.17 -17.48 8.24
C SER A 69 33.61 -17.05 9.59
N ALA A 70 32.75 -16.04 9.59
CA ALA A 70 31.83 -15.82 10.70
C ALA A 70 30.81 -16.98 10.69
N LYS A 71 30.94 -17.90 11.65
CA LYS A 71 29.91 -18.92 11.91
C LYS A 71 28.64 -18.21 12.38
N PHE A 72 27.65 -18.13 11.50
CA PHE A 72 26.26 -17.91 11.91
C PHE A 72 25.75 -19.23 12.49
N GLU A 73 25.72 -19.34 13.81
CA GLU A 73 24.96 -20.39 14.50
C GLU A 73 23.47 -20.05 14.35
N PHE A 74 22.78 -20.84 13.51
CA PHE A 74 21.33 -20.87 13.49
C PHE A 74 20.87 -21.50 14.80
N TYR A 75 20.26 -20.69 15.69
CA TYR A 75 19.44 -21.22 16.76
C TYR A 75 18.17 -21.81 16.12
N GLU A 76 18.09 -23.13 16.02
CA GLU A 76 16.84 -23.84 15.80
C GLU A 76 15.97 -23.69 17.07
N SER A 77 15.19 -22.62 17.13
CA SER A 77 14.05 -22.57 18.05
C SER A 77 12.98 -23.52 17.52
N GLY A 78 12.68 -24.58 18.29
CA GLY A 78 11.61 -25.51 18.01
C GLY A 78 10.26 -24.81 17.87
N GLY A 79 9.88 -24.51 16.63
CA GLY A 79 8.54 -24.09 16.25
C GLY A 79 7.80 -25.30 15.67
N GLY A 80 6.71 -25.71 16.32
CA GLY A 80 5.76 -26.62 15.69
C GLY A 80 5.34 -26.05 14.33
N VAL A 81 5.22 -26.92 13.33
CA VAL A 81 4.80 -26.54 11.97
C VAL A 81 3.40 -25.94 12.05
N MET A 82 3.31 -24.61 12.08
CA MET A 82 2.04 -23.90 11.92
C MET A 82 1.49 -24.25 10.53
N GLY A 83 0.24 -24.69 10.46
CA GLY A 83 -0.43 -25.00 9.20
C GLY A 83 -0.50 -23.77 8.28
N SER A 84 -0.70 -24.02 6.97
CA SER A 84 -0.86 -22.97 5.97
C SER A 84 -2.02 -22.02 6.31
N SER A 85 -1.78 -20.71 6.26
CA SER A 85 -2.78 -19.68 6.57
C SER A 85 -3.69 -19.39 5.37
N LYS A 86 -4.99 -19.24 5.63
CA LYS A 86 -5.97 -18.96 4.58
C LYS A 86 -5.94 -17.49 4.15
N VAL A 87 -5.86 -17.23 2.85
CA VAL A 87 -5.94 -15.90 2.26
C VAL A 87 -7.10 -15.85 1.26
N TRP A 88 -8.13 -15.08 1.57
CA TRP A 88 -9.22 -14.82 0.62
C TRP A 88 -8.77 -13.83 -0.44
N TYR A 89 -9.19 -14.03 -1.68
CA TYR A 89 -8.81 -13.18 -2.81
C TYR A 89 -9.98 -12.86 -3.73
N MET A 90 -10.07 -11.59 -4.14
CA MET A 90 -10.91 -11.12 -5.26
C MET A 90 -10.08 -10.28 -6.22
N ASP A 91 -10.15 -10.57 -7.52
CA ASP A 91 -9.36 -9.85 -8.53
C ASP A 91 -9.81 -8.38 -8.72
N ALA A 92 -8.96 -7.54 -9.31
CA ALA A 92 -9.27 -6.12 -9.51
C ALA A 92 -10.26 -5.82 -10.66
N ARG A 93 -10.54 -6.75 -11.58
CA ARG A 93 -11.33 -6.47 -12.80
C ARG A 93 -12.79 -6.21 -12.46
N ALA A 94 -13.37 -5.20 -13.11
CA ALA A 94 -14.80 -4.96 -13.10
C ALA A 94 -15.36 -4.96 -14.53
N ARG A 95 -16.52 -5.58 -14.71
CA ARG A 95 -17.25 -5.74 -15.96
C ARG A 95 -18.74 -5.43 -15.79
N ARG A 96 -19.26 -5.54 -14.57
CA ARG A 96 -20.68 -5.41 -14.26
C ARG A 96 -20.90 -4.67 -12.94
N PHE A 97 -22.15 -4.30 -12.70
CA PHE A 97 -22.61 -3.79 -11.42
C PHE A 97 -22.19 -4.71 -10.26
N LEU A 98 -21.87 -4.12 -9.10
CA LEU A 98 -21.34 -4.78 -7.89
C LEU A 98 -19.88 -5.24 -7.92
N GLU A 99 -19.12 -4.99 -8.98
CA GLU A 99 -17.72 -5.45 -9.07
C GLU A 99 -16.67 -4.39 -8.69
N SER A 100 -17.09 -3.25 -8.12
CA SER A 100 -16.15 -2.22 -7.66
C SER A 100 -15.33 -2.73 -6.47
N MET A 101 -14.12 -2.19 -6.31
CA MET A 101 -13.23 -2.55 -5.20
C MET A 101 -13.88 -2.29 -3.82
N ALA A 102 -14.68 -1.24 -3.69
CA ALA A 102 -15.42 -0.94 -2.47
C ALA A 102 -16.41 -2.07 -2.11
N ILE A 103 -17.16 -2.58 -3.10
CA ILE A 103 -18.15 -3.65 -2.87
C ILE A 103 -17.44 -5.00 -2.66
N LYS A 104 -16.39 -5.30 -3.43
CA LYS A 104 -15.57 -6.51 -3.23
C LYS A 104 -14.95 -6.54 -1.83
N GLY A 105 -14.47 -5.41 -1.32
CA GLY A 105 -13.95 -5.28 0.05
C GLY A 105 -14.99 -5.59 1.12
N ARG A 106 -16.27 -5.27 0.89
CA ARG A 106 -17.35 -5.71 1.78
C ARG A 106 -17.59 -7.22 1.69
N GLN A 107 -17.74 -7.73 0.47
CA GLN A 107 -18.07 -9.13 0.26
C GLN A 107 -16.98 -10.08 0.76
N ILE A 108 -15.70 -9.71 0.64
CA ILE A 108 -14.61 -10.54 1.17
C ILE A 108 -14.68 -10.66 2.69
N ILE A 109 -15.07 -9.59 3.39
CA ILE A 109 -15.30 -9.61 4.84
C ILE A 109 -16.48 -10.52 5.17
N GLU A 110 -17.61 -10.37 4.47
CA GLU A 110 -18.81 -11.20 4.68
C GLU A 110 -18.53 -12.70 4.47
N ARG A 111 -17.67 -13.05 3.51
CA ARG A 111 -17.33 -14.45 3.18
C ARG A 111 -16.26 -15.04 4.10
N SER A 112 -15.46 -14.21 4.77
CA SER A 112 -14.37 -14.65 5.65
C SER A 112 -14.82 -15.25 6.99
N GLY A 113 -16.08 -15.03 7.39
CA GLY A 113 -16.60 -15.39 8.70
C GLY A 113 -16.10 -14.51 9.86
N TRP A 114 -15.36 -13.43 9.59
CA TRP A 114 -14.84 -12.54 10.65
C TRP A 114 -15.95 -11.84 11.43
N LEU A 115 -17.03 -11.43 10.76
CA LEU A 115 -18.17 -10.79 11.40
C LEU A 115 -18.83 -11.69 12.46
N ASP A 116 -18.74 -13.02 12.30
CA ASP A 116 -19.32 -13.99 13.25
C ASP A 116 -18.51 -14.08 14.56
N ARG A 117 -17.30 -13.52 14.60
CA ARG A 117 -16.45 -13.39 15.80
C ARG A 117 -16.76 -12.11 16.60
N LEU A 118 -17.58 -11.22 16.06
CA LEU A 118 -17.90 -9.92 16.65
C LEU A 118 -19.28 -9.94 17.29
N LYS A 119 -19.45 -9.15 18.35
CA LYS A 119 -20.73 -9.01 19.07
C LYS A 119 -21.33 -7.64 18.75
N ARG A 120 -22.66 -7.57 18.69
CA ARG A 120 -23.37 -6.29 18.55
C ARG A 120 -22.92 -5.33 19.66
N GLY A 121 -22.53 -4.12 19.28
CA GLY A 121 -22.02 -3.11 20.19
C GLY A 121 -20.50 -3.05 20.29
N ASP A 122 -19.76 -4.07 19.84
CA ASP A 122 -18.29 -4.06 19.78
C ASP A 122 -17.80 -2.80 19.06
N ILE A 123 -16.83 -2.12 19.65
CA ILE A 123 -16.15 -0.96 19.10
C ILE A 123 -15.02 -1.45 18.20
N VAL A 124 -15.07 -1.07 16.92
CA VAL A 124 -14.14 -1.57 15.89
C VAL A 124 -13.23 -0.44 15.42
N ALA A 125 -11.94 -0.58 15.66
CA ALA A 125 -10.92 0.30 15.08
C ALA A 125 -10.72 -0.07 13.60
N VAL A 126 -11.14 0.80 12.67
CA VAL A 126 -10.87 0.64 11.24
C VAL A 126 -9.58 1.38 10.91
N LYS A 127 -8.45 0.66 10.96
CA LYS A 127 -7.13 1.24 10.75
C LYS A 127 -6.83 1.36 9.27
N THR A 128 -6.63 2.57 8.78
CA THR A 128 -6.18 2.84 7.40
C THR A 128 -5.23 4.03 7.36
N HIS A 129 -4.37 4.12 6.35
CA HIS A 129 -3.49 5.28 6.16
C HIS A 129 -4.27 6.37 5.42
N MET A 130 -4.41 7.55 6.02
CA MET A 130 -5.25 8.64 5.46
C MET A 130 -4.52 9.56 4.46
N GLY A 131 -3.27 9.23 4.13
CA GLY A 131 -2.45 9.93 3.14
C GLY A 131 -1.69 11.12 3.72
N GLU A 132 -0.53 11.42 3.15
CA GLU A 132 0.16 12.69 3.37
C GLU A 132 -0.48 13.83 2.55
N ALA A 133 -0.25 15.09 2.93
CA ALA A 133 -0.69 16.22 2.12
C ALA A 133 -0.14 16.11 0.68
N TYR A 134 -1.00 16.37 -0.31
CA TYR A 134 -0.70 16.28 -1.75
C TYR A 134 -0.40 14.88 -2.32
N ASN A 135 -0.37 13.85 -1.48
CA ASN A 135 -0.37 12.47 -1.97
C ASN A 135 -1.72 12.15 -2.63
N THR A 136 -1.74 11.29 -3.65
CA THR A 136 -2.99 10.84 -4.30
C THR A 136 -3.08 9.33 -4.46
N GLY A 137 -2.14 8.58 -3.88
CA GLY A 137 -2.01 7.13 -3.99
C GLY A 137 -2.75 6.33 -2.90
N TYR A 138 -3.17 6.98 -1.81
CA TYR A 138 -3.89 6.34 -0.71
C TYR A 138 -5.24 5.74 -1.14
N LEU A 139 -5.82 4.88 -0.28
CA LEU A 139 -7.11 4.26 -0.58
C LEU A 139 -8.22 5.31 -0.66
N ARG A 140 -9.04 5.22 -1.71
CA ARG A 140 -10.16 6.14 -1.89
C ARG A 140 -11.10 6.04 -0.69
N PRO A 141 -11.54 7.14 -0.06
CA PRO A 141 -12.41 7.10 1.12
C PRO A 141 -13.71 6.31 0.94
N VAL A 142 -14.23 6.21 -0.28
CA VAL A 142 -15.43 5.39 -0.60
C VAL A 142 -15.24 3.90 -0.30
N ILE A 143 -14.01 3.37 -0.39
CA ILE A 143 -13.68 1.99 -0.01
C ILE A 143 -13.89 1.82 1.49
N ILE A 144 -13.43 2.80 2.28
CA ILE A 144 -13.56 2.79 3.74
C ILE A 144 -15.03 2.97 4.15
N SER A 145 -15.76 3.89 3.52
CA SER A 145 -17.21 4.06 3.75
C SER A 145 -17.97 2.75 3.55
N ALA A 146 -17.68 2.02 2.46
CA ALA A 146 -18.33 0.75 2.18
C ALA A 146 -18.11 -0.28 3.29
N VAL A 147 -16.88 -0.37 3.82
CA VAL A 147 -16.56 -1.26 4.94
C VAL A 147 -17.22 -0.78 6.24
N VAL A 148 -17.22 0.53 6.53
CA VAL A 148 -17.87 1.12 7.72
C VAL A 148 -19.37 0.84 7.72
N ASP A 149 -20.03 0.99 6.57
CA ASP A 149 -21.46 0.72 6.43
C ASP A 149 -21.76 -0.76 6.75
N LEU A 150 -20.93 -1.70 6.27
CA LEU A 150 -21.07 -3.13 6.57
C LEU A 150 -20.98 -3.40 8.09
N LEU A 151 -20.02 -2.77 8.77
CA LEU A 151 -19.85 -2.93 10.21
C LEU A 151 -21.09 -2.42 10.98
N LYS A 152 -21.63 -1.26 10.57
CA LYS A 152 -22.82 -0.69 11.18
C LYS A 152 -24.08 -1.52 10.94
N GLU A 153 -24.24 -2.10 9.75
CA GLU A 153 -25.34 -3.02 9.42
C GLU A 153 -25.33 -4.25 10.35
N LYS A 154 -24.15 -4.70 10.80
CA LYS A 154 -24.00 -5.74 11.82
C LYS A 154 -24.17 -5.25 13.26
N GLY A 155 -24.50 -3.98 13.45
CA GLY A 155 -24.72 -3.38 14.77
C GLY A 155 -23.43 -3.13 15.55
N LEU A 156 -22.30 -3.04 14.87
CA LEU A 156 -21.00 -2.70 15.45
C LEU A 156 -20.83 -1.17 15.50
N ARG A 157 -19.84 -0.71 16.27
CA ARG A 157 -19.54 0.72 16.47
C ARG A 157 -18.15 1.06 15.89
N PRO A 158 -18.03 1.28 14.56
CA PRO A 158 -16.74 1.58 13.96
C PRO A 158 -16.30 3.02 14.20
N PHE A 159 -14.99 3.21 14.25
CA PHE A 159 -14.32 4.50 14.02
C PHE A 159 -13.13 4.28 13.09
N VAL A 160 -12.89 5.23 12.18
CA VAL A 160 -11.71 5.18 11.30
C VAL A 160 -10.54 5.83 12.02
N THR A 161 -9.38 5.22 11.93
CA THR A 161 -8.24 5.68 12.71
C THR A 161 -6.90 5.57 12.00
N ASP A 162 -6.02 6.46 12.41
CA ASP A 162 -4.59 6.47 12.17
C ASP A 162 -3.90 7.13 13.37
N THR A 163 -2.58 7.23 13.36
CA THR A 163 -1.79 7.84 14.43
C THR A 163 -0.97 9.01 13.90
N THR A 164 -0.58 9.92 14.79
CA THR A 164 0.37 10.98 14.45
C THR A 164 1.71 10.38 14.00
N THR A 165 2.46 11.13 13.21
CA THR A 165 3.78 10.69 12.74
C THR A 165 4.91 11.36 13.52
N MET A 166 6.09 10.72 13.51
CA MET A 166 7.33 11.45 13.80
C MET A 166 7.54 12.52 12.72
N PRO A 167 8.31 13.59 13.01
CA PRO A 167 8.67 14.60 12.03
C PRO A 167 9.04 14.01 10.67
N TYR A 168 9.95 13.03 10.61
CA TYR A 168 10.48 12.42 9.37
C TYR A 168 11.15 13.42 8.40
N HIS A 169 10.53 14.56 8.10
CA HIS A 169 11.06 15.73 7.38
C HIS A 169 10.37 17.00 7.91
N PRO A 170 10.88 18.21 7.60
CA PRO A 170 10.36 19.46 8.18
C PRO A 170 8.89 19.80 7.85
N TRP A 171 8.40 19.42 6.66
CA TRP A 171 7.06 19.78 6.16
C TRP A 171 5.97 18.71 6.31
N ILE A 172 6.13 17.79 7.25
CA ILE A 172 5.14 16.72 7.45
C ILE A 172 3.82 17.31 7.96
N SER A 173 2.67 16.83 7.47
CA SER A 173 1.35 17.41 7.83
C SER A 173 0.55 16.56 8.83
N ARG A 174 1.20 15.62 9.52
CA ARG A 174 0.54 14.64 10.41
C ARG A 174 1.17 14.54 11.79
N THR A 175 1.95 15.55 12.20
CA THR A 175 2.71 15.58 13.45
C THR A 175 1.85 15.76 14.69
N LEU A 176 0.79 16.56 14.62
CA LEU A 176 -0.21 16.70 15.67
C LEU A 176 -1.55 16.13 15.20
N ALA A 177 -2.43 15.82 16.15
CA ALA A 177 -3.77 15.35 15.81
C ALA A 177 -4.54 16.38 14.97
N MET A 178 -4.39 17.67 15.25
CA MET A 178 -5.02 18.76 14.49
C MET A 178 -4.55 18.78 13.03
N ASP A 179 -3.24 18.79 12.80
CA ASP A 179 -2.66 18.79 11.46
C ASP A 179 -3.11 17.56 10.67
N HIS A 180 -3.07 16.39 11.33
CA HIS A 180 -3.48 15.14 10.70
C HIS A 180 -4.97 15.17 10.32
N LEU A 181 -5.84 15.67 11.20
CA LEU A 181 -7.27 15.81 10.87
C LEU A 181 -7.50 16.79 9.72
N GLU A 182 -6.74 17.88 9.63
CA GLU A 182 -6.82 18.81 8.50
C GLU A 182 -6.43 18.11 7.19
N THR A 183 -5.32 17.37 7.18
CA THR A 183 -4.87 16.59 6.02
C THR A 183 -5.86 15.49 5.66
N ALA A 184 -6.37 14.75 6.64
CA ALA A 184 -7.39 13.72 6.45
C ALA A 184 -8.65 14.31 5.82
N ASN A 185 -9.12 15.47 6.29
CA ASN A 185 -10.26 16.17 5.74
C ASN A 185 -10.05 16.55 4.25
N LYS A 186 -8.89 17.13 3.92
CA LYS A 186 -8.52 17.46 2.52
C LYS A 186 -8.44 16.22 1.62
N ASN A 187 -7.99 15.11 2.18
CA ASN A 187 -7.90 13.82 1.50
C ASN A 187 -9.25 13.08 1.39
N GLY A 188 -10.30 13.63 1.99
CA GLY A 188 -11.67 13.09 1.96
C GLY A 188 -12.00 12.10 3.08
N PHE A 189 -11.09 11.89 4.03
CA PHE A 189 -11.32 11.11 5.25
C PHE A 189 -11.93 12.01 6.34
N ASN A 190 -13.25 12.09 6.34
CA ASN A 190 -14.02 12.83 7.32
C ASN A 190 -15.33 12.10 7.62
N GLN A 191 -15.97 12.44 8.73
CA GLN A 191 -17.20 11.77 9.17
C GLN A 191 -18.32 11.83 8.13
N GLY A 192 -18.42 12.91 7.35
CA GLY A 192 -19.41 13.06 6.29
C GLY A 192 -19.20 12.06 5.13
N THR A 193 -17.95 11.81 4.76
CA THR A 193 -17.59 10.88 3.69
C THR A 193 -17.61 9.42 4.12
N VAL A 194 -17.02 9.09 5.27
CA VAL A 194 -16.87 7.68 5.71
C VAL A 194 -18.00 7.22 6.62
N GLY A 195 -18.84 8.13 7.10
CA GLY A 195 -20.01 7.84 7.91
C GLY A 195 -19.75 7.62 9.41
N CYS A 196 -18.51 7.58 9.90
CA CYS A 196 -18.20 7.37 11.32
C CYS A 196 -17.12 8.34 11.82
N PRO A 197 -16.89 8.46 13.14
CA PRO A 197 -15.84 9.33 13.67
C PRO A 197 -14.45 8.97 13.10
N ILE A 198 -13.66 10.01 12.80
CA ILE A 198 -12.22 9.88 12.57
C ILE A 198 -11.53 10.15 13.90
N VAL A 199 -10.69 9.22 14.36
CA VAL A 199 -9.98 9.33 15.64
C VAL A 199 -8.48 9.18 15.39
N ILE A 200 -7.69 10.16 15.82
CA ILE A 200 -6.24 10.04 15.89
C ILE A 200 -5.91 9.25 17.16
N ALA A 201 -5.52 7.99 17.00
CA ALA A 201 -5.56 7.00 18.09
C ALA A 201 -4.54 7.22 19.22
N ASP A 202 -3.50 8.02 18.96
CA ASP A 202 -2.44 8.36 19.90
C ASP A 202 -2.58 9.78 20.48
N GLY A 203 -3.77 10.39 20.34
CA GLY A 203 -4.11 11.62 21.03
C GLY A 203 -3.47 12.88 20.45
N TRP A 204 -3.63 14.00 21.16
CA TRP A 204 -3.28 15.34 20.67
C TRP A 204 -1.81 15.45 20.20
N LEU A 205 -0.87 15.05 21.06
CA LEU A 205 0.57 15.13 20.81
C LEU A 205 1.13 13.85 20.17
N GLY A 206 0.34 12.77 20.10
CA GLY A 206 0.83 11.46 19.66
C GLY A 206 1.43 10.58 20.76
N THR A 207 1.07 10.83 22.01
CA THR A 207 1.66 10.18 23.20
C THR A 207 0.63 9.45 24.07
N ASP A 208 -0.64 9.44 23.68
CA ASP A 208 -1.65 8.61 24.34
C ASP A 208 -1.47 7.16 23.91
N ASP A 209 -0.83 6.37 24.74
CA ASP A 209 -0.48 5.00 24.43
C ASP A 209 -0.45 4.09 25.65
N VAL A 210 -0.38 2.78 25.39
CA VAL A 210 -0.12 1.74 26.38
C VAL A 210 1.19 1.05 26.07
N ILE A 211 1.92 0.69 27.12
CA ILE A 211 3.12 -0.13 27.01
C ILE A 211 2.69 -1.59 27.01
N VAL A 212 2.97 -2.27 25.91
CA VAL A 212 2.73 -3.71 25.74
C VAL A 212 4.06 -4.44 25.86
N ASP A 213 4.13 -5.43 26.75
CA ASP A 213 5.25 -6.37 26.83
C ASP A 213 5.11 -7.43 25.75
N LEU A 214 6.17 -7.67 24.98
CA LEU A 214 6.19 -8.65 23.89
C LEU A 214 6.43 -10.08 24.38
N GLN A 215 6.52 -10.30 25.70
CA GLN A 215 6.55 -11.62 26.33
C GLN A 215 7.72 -12.48 25.82
N GLY A 216 8.86 -11.85 25.54
CA GLY A 216 10.05 -12.51 25.00
C GLY A 216 9.96 -12.93 23.52
N ARG A 217 8.87 -12.61 22.81
CA ARG A 217 8.65 -13.01 21.41
C ARG A 217 9.26 -12.04 20.39
N GLY A 218 9.55 -10.81 20.79
CA GLY A 218 10.07 -9.81 19.86
C GLY A 218 11.46 -10.15 19.32
N ASN A 219 11.67 -9.91 18.03
CA ASN A 219 12.96 -10.08 17.35
C ASN A 219 14.02 -9.11 17.90
N TYR A 220 13.63 -7.87 18.18
CA TYR A 220 14.47 -6.79 18.70
C TYR A 220 13.80 -6.04 19.84
N LEU A 221 12.49 -5.80 19.75
CA LEU A 221 11.77 -5.04 20.76
C LEU A 221 11.38 -5.96 21.92
N LYS A 222 11.54 -5.49 23.15
CA LYS A 222 11.01 -6.16 24.36
C LYS A 222 9.64 -5.63 24.76
N LYS A 223 9.43 -4.33 24.54
CA LYS A 223 8.19 -3.62 24.84
C LYS A 223 7.89 -2.66 23.70
N GLN A 224 6.62 -2.33 23.53
CA GLN A 224 6.21 -1.35 22.52
C GLN A 224 5.04 -0.48 23.00
N PHE A 225 5.02 0.76 22.50
CA PHE A 225 3.93 1.71 22.73
C PHE A 225 2.85 1.60 21.64
N VAL A 226 1.67 1.10 22.00
CA VAL A 226 0.51 0.96 21.13
C VAL A 226 -0.46 2.11 21.40
N ALA A 227 -0.97 2.75 20.34
CA ALA A 227 -1.88 3.88 20.46
C ALA A 227 -3.14 3.52 21.25
N ARG A 228 -3.53 4.37 22.20
CA ARG A 228 -4.53 4.01 23.22
C ARG A 228 -5.88 3.62 22.63
N ALA A 229 -6.40 4.38 21.66
CA ALA A 229 -7.72 4.08 21.08
C ALA A 229 -7.73 2.75 20.30
N ILE A 230 -6.60 2.35 19.71
CA ILE A 230 -6.48 1.04 19.05
C ILE A 230 -6.38 -0.08 20.09
N ALA A 231 -5.60 0.13 21.15
CA ALA A 231 -5.46 -0.85 22.24
C ALA A 231 -6.80 -1.13 22.94
N ASP A 232 -7.62 -0.10 23.13
CA ASP A 232 -8.91 -0.20 23.85
C ASP A 232 -10.09 -0.68 22.98
N ALA A 233 -9.97 -0.67 21.66
CA ALA A 233 -11.04 -1.16 20.79
C ALA A 233 -11.24 -2.68 20.96
N ASP A 234 -12.49 -3.14 20.97
CA ASP A 234 -12.85 -4.56 21.08
C ASP A 234 -12.33 -5.38 19.88
N ALA A 235 -12.26 -4.75 18.70
CA ALA A 235 -11.80 -5.38 17.47
C ALA A 235 -10.99 -4.43 16.58
N LEU A 236 -10.15 -5.00 15.72
CA LEU A 236 -9.27 -4.26 14.80
C LEU A 236 -9.49 -4.74 13.37
N LEU A 237 -9.81 -3.82 12.47
CA LEU A 237 -9.85 -4.06 11.04
C LEU A 237 -8.75 -3.25 10.36
N SER A 238 -7.71 -3.92 9.89
CA SER A 238 -6.68 -3.30 9.05
C SER A 238 -7.19 -3.22 7.61
N VAL A 239 -7.30 -2.01 7.09
CA VAL A 239 -7.63 -1.75 5.67
C VAL A 239 -6.45 -1.02 5.03
N ALA A 240 -5.54 -1.77 4.42
CA ALA A 240 -4.25 -1.29 3.96
C ALA A 240 -4.17 -1.19 2.43
N HIS A 241 -3.44 -0.19 1.95
CA HIS A 241 -2.94 -0.13 0.57
C HIS A 241 -1.63 -0.92 0.49
N PHE A 242 -1.59 -1.95 -0.35
CA PHE A 242 -0.35 -2.68 -0.61
C PHE A 242 0.49 -1.98 -1.67
N LYS A 243 1.70 -1.55 -1.30
CA LYS A 243 2.61 -0.77 -2.15
C LYS A 243 4.08 -0.87 -1.68
N GLY A 244 5.03 -0.23 -2.35
CA GLY A 244 6.45 -0.20 -1.95
C GLY A 244 6.78 0.74 -0.76
N HIS A 245 7.88 0.52 -0.04
CA HIS A 245 8.32 1.43 1.03
C HIS A 245 9.85 1.58 1.06
N PRO A 246 10.39 2.81 1.09
CA PRO A 246 11.84 3.04 0.95
C PRO A 246 12.66 2.41 2.08
N ALA A 247 12.20 2.56 3.33
CA ALA A 247 12.88 2.04 4.53
C ALA A 247 12.20 0.79 5.13
N GLY A 248 11.18 0.26 4.49
CA GLY A 248 10.42 -0.89 5.01
C GLY A 248 10.31 -2.03 4.00
N GLY A 249 10.80 -1.84 2.78
CA GLY A 249 10.59 -2.74 1.65
C GLY A 249 9.22 -2.52 1.02
N TYR A 250 8.15 -2.73 1.78
CA TYR A 250 6.76 -2.56 1.35
C TYR A 250 5.88 -1.96 2.46
N GLY A 251 4.67 -1.53 2.10
CA GLY A 251 3.58 -1.23 3.02
C GLY A 251 2.43 -2.20 2.76
N GLY A 252 1.91 -2.77 3.83
CA GLY A 252 0.78 -3.71 3.85
C GLY A 252 0.18 -3.74 5.24
N SER A 253 -0.45 -4.84 5.61
CA SER A 253 -1.12 -5.03 6.90
C SER A 253 -0.16 -4.97 8.08
N ILE A 254 1.03 -5.59 8.00
CA ILE A 254 2.03 -5.53 9.07
C ILE A 254 2.43 -4.08 9.35
N LYS A 255 2.75 -3.29 8.32
CA LYS A 255 3.09 -1.87 8.50
C LYS A 255 1.89 -1.03 8.95
N ASN A 256 0.70 -1.29 8.42
CA ASN A 256 -0.50 -0.52 8.74
C ASN A 256 -0.81 -0.57 10.24
N VAL A 257 -0.64 -1.74 10.86
CA VAL A 257 -0.84 -1.92 12.30
C VAL A 257 0.44 -1.65 13.09
N GLY A 258 1.60 -2.13 12.64
CA GLY A 258 2.87 -1.99 13.35
C GLY A 258 3.41 -0.56 13.41
N VAL A 259 3.32 0.21 12.31
CA VAL A 259 3.71 1.64 12.33
C VAL A 259 2.49 2.53 12.54
N GLY A 260 1.40 2.26 11.82
CA GLY A 260 0.19 3.08 11.91
C GLY A 260 -0.59 2.89 13.21
N GLY A 261 -0.40 1.78 13.94
CA GLY A 261 -1.01 1.55 15.26
C GLY A 261 -0.11 1.90 16.45
N ALA A 262 1.15 2.26 16.20
CA ALA A 262 2.06 2.72 17.24
C ALA A 262 1.87 4.22 17.50
N SER A 263 2.07 4.68 18.74
CA SER A 263 2.14 6.11 19.04
C SER A 263 3.42 6.74 18.50
N LYS A 264 3.60 8.06 18.66
CA LYS A 264 4.86 8.74 18.32
C LYS A 264 6.05 8.12 19.07
N ARG A 265 5.89 7.78 20.35
CA ARG A 265 6.90 7.04 21.14
C ARG A 265 7.16 5.64 20.58
N GLY A 266 6.11 4.94 20.17
CA GLY A 266 6.23 3.62 19.55
C GLY A 266 6.96 3.67 18.20
N LYS A 267 6.74 4.73 17.42
CA LYS A 267 7.49 4.99 16.18
C LYS A 267 8.96 5.28 16.46
N MET A 268 9.29 6.05 17.49
CA MET A 268 10.69 6.26 17.92
C MET A 268 11.34 4.93 18.30
N ASN A 269 10.64 4.09 19.07
CA ASN A 269 11.14 2.79 19.51
C ASN A 269 11.40 1.83 18.34
N LEU A 270 10.45 1.66 17.42
CA LEU A 270 10.62 0.74 16.28
C LEU A 270 11.66 1.24 15.25
N HIS A 271 11.93 2.55 15.21
CA HIS A 271 13.03 3.12 14.43
C HIS A 271 14.37 3.08 15.15
N GLY A 272 14.43 2.54 16.37
CA GLY A 272 15.66 2.30 17.10
C GLY A 272 16.12 3.43 18.02
N ALA A 273 15.39 4.53 18.11
CA ALA A 273 15.78 5.67 18.94
C ALA A 273 15.99 5.26 20.41
N LEU A 274 15.11 4.39 20.94
CA LEU A 274 15.21 3.88 22.31
C LEU A 274 16.20 2.71 22.46
N ALA A 275 16.69 2.16 21.35
CA ALA A 275 17.82 1.22 21.34
C ALA A 275 19.18 1.94 21.36
N GLY A 276 19.18 3.28 21.32
CA GLY A 276 20.39 4.09 21.22
C GLY A 276 20.84 4.37 19.80
N ASP A 277 20.05 4.01 18.78
CA ASP A 277 20.36 4.37 17.40
C ASP A 277 20.32 5.91 17.25
N LYS A 278 21.26 6.45 16.47
CA LYS A 278 21.50 7.88 16.26
C LYS A 278 21.81 8.14 14.79
N PRO A 279 21.65 9.38 14.30
CA PRO A 279 22.06 9.71 12.94
C PRO A 279 23.58 9.54 12.77
N VAL A 280 24.01 9.18 11.57
CA VAL A 280 25.42 9.20 11.19
C VAL A 280 25.78 10.64 10.82
N VAL A 281 26.76 11.22 11.51
CA VAL A 281 27.16 12.62 11.33
C VAL A 281 28.58 12.70 10.81
N ASP A 282 28.76 13.41 9.70
CA ASP A 282 30.06 13.85 9.18
C ASP A 282 30.03 15.37 9.05
N ALA A 283 30.42 16.06 10.11
CA ALA A 283 30.39 17.52 10.19
C ALA A 283 31.27 18.20 9.12
N LYS A 284 32.29 17.50 8.59
CA LYS A 284 33.19 18.05 7.56
C LYS A 284 32.49 18.28 6.22
N LEU A 285 31.38 17.57 5.98
CA LEU A 285 30.56 17.76 4.79
C LEU A 285 29.64 18.98 4.92
N CYS A 286 29.38 19.47 6.13
CA CYS A 286 28.47 20.60 6.33
C CYS A 286 29.15 21.91 5.92
N PRO A 287 28.55 22.71 5.03
CA PRO A 287 29.10 24.01 4.65
C PRO A 287 28.71 25.13 5.66
N GLY A 288 28.18 24.77 6.83
CA GLY A 288 27.74 25.71 7.86
C GLY A 288 26.60 26.62 7.39
N ARG A 289 26.58 27.85 7.89
CA ARG A 289 25.58 28.89 7.54
C ARG A 289 25.58 29.32 6.07
N SER A 290 26.53 28.85 5.26
CA SER A 290 26.45 29.01 3.81
C SER A 290 25.46 28.04 3.13
N CYS A 291 24.99 27.00 3.83
CA CYS A 291 23.90 26.14 3.35
C CYS A 291 22.59 26.92 3.36
N GLU A 292 21.91 27.07 2.22
CA GLU A 292 20.59 27.76 2.16
C GLU A 292 19.52 27.14 3.10
N TRP A 293 19.72 25.89 3.53
CA TRP A 293 18.81 25.14 4.40
C TRP A 293 19.18 25.20 5.89
N TRP A 294 20.20 25.97 6.29
CA TRP A 294 20.74 25.94 7.65
C TRP A 294 19.69 26.26 8.73
N GLN A 295 18.85 27.28 8.50
CA GLN A 295 17.81 27.67 9.46
C GLN A 295 16.78 26.56 9.64
N VAL A 296 16.32 25.97 8.53
CA VAL A 296 15.37 24.85 8.57
C VAL A 296 15.97 23.63 9.28
N CYS A 297 17.29 23.43 9.18
CA CYS A 297 17.99 22.35 9.87
C CYS A 297 17.90 22.50 11.40
N GLU A 298 18.13 23.71 11.92
CA GLU A 298 17.96 24.01 13.35
C GLU A 298 16.47 23.96 13.76
N ASP A 299 15.60 24.66 13.03
CA ASP A 299 14.17 24.81 13.35
C ASP A 299 13.41 23.48 13.37
N CYS A 300 13.83 22.51 12.54
CA CYS A 300 13.18 21.20 12.49
C CYS A 300 13.57 20.26 13.63
N CYS A 301 14.53 20.64 14.48
CA CYS A 301 14.94 19.87 15.65
C CYS A 301 14.05 20.20 16.85
N PRO A 302 13.15 19.30 17.27
CA PRO A 302 12.26 19.59 18.40
C PRO A 302 12.98 19.69 19.75
N GLU A 303 14.18 19.12 19.86
CA GLU A 303 14.99 19.11 21.07
C GLU A 303 16.02 20.25 21.11
N GLY A 304 16.14 21.04 20.02
CA GLY A 304 17.19 22.06 19.91
C GLY A 304 18.62 21.49 19.87
N SER A 305 18.79 20.20 19.57
CA SER A 305 20.09 19.50 19.57
C SER A 305 21.05 19.86 18.42
N ILE A 306 20.69 20.81 17.56
CA ILE A 306 21.44 21.11 16.33
C ILE A 306 21.81 22.58 16.33
N GLU A 307 23.11 22.87 16.18
CA GLU A 307 23.65 24.20 15.96
C GLU A 307 24.46 24.21 14.66
N VAL A 308 24.11 25.12 13.74
CA VAL A 308 24.83 25.35 12.49
C VAL A 308 25.65 26.61 12.62
N THR A 309 26.98 26.43 12.66
CA THR A 309 27.95 27.52 12.79
C THR A 309 28.41 28.00 11.41
N ASP A 310 29.19 29.09 11.35
CA ASP A 310 29.81 29.52 10.09
C ASP A 310 30.81 28.47 9.55
N GLN A 311 31.35 27.63 10.44
CA GLN A 311 32.40 26.65 10.13
C GLN A 311 31.86 25.22 9.94
N GLY A 312 30.59 24.95 10.24
CA GLY A 312 30.02 23.62 10.08
C GLY A 312 28.79 23.37 10.95
N LEU A 313 28.78 22.22 11.62
CA LEU A 313 27.62 21.65 12.30
C LEU A 313 28.05 21.00 13.62
N GLU A 314 27.33 21.34 14.68
CA GLU A 314 27.44 20.70 15.99
C GLU A 314 26.09 20.04 16.33
N ILE A 315 26.15 18.80 16.84
CA ILE A 315 24.94 18.04 17.22
C ILE A 315 25.16 17.41 18.59
N ASP A 316 24.25 17.71 19.51
CA ASP A 316 24.12 16.97 20.76
C ASP A 316 23.39 15.64 20.52
N LEU A 317 24.17 14.55 20.48
CA LEU A 317 23.62 13.22 20.27
C LEU A 317 22.95 12.65 21.53
N GLU A 318 23.14 13.21 22.72
CA GLU A 318 22.50 12.73 23.94
C GLU A 318 21.03 13.16 24.01
N SER A 319 20.73 14.42 23.65
CA SER A 319 19.34 14.90 23.54
C SER A 319 18.61 14.41 22.28
N CYS A 320 19.33 13.93 21.26
CA CYS A 320 18.74 13.52 19.99
C CYS A 320 17.77 12.33 20.11
N ILE A 321 16.48 12.60 19.87
CA ILE A 321 15.39 11.61 19.82
C ILE A 321 15.29 10.83 18.49
N TYR A 322 16.22 11.06 17.56
CA TYR A 322 16.30 10.39 16.26
C TYR A 322 14.98 10.42 15.45
N CYS A 323 14.41 11.62 15.27
CA CYS A 323 13.13 11.84 14.58
C CYS A 323 13.23 11.93 13.03
N PHE A 324 14.45 11.84 12.49
CA PHE A 324 14.83 11.90 11.06
C PHE A 324 14.67 13.23 10.31
N ALA A 325 14.05 14.27 10.89
CA ALA A 325 13.75 15.51 10.15
C ALA A 325 14.99 16.14 9.51
N CYS A 326 16.03 16.38 10.32
CA CYS A 326 17.29 16.97 9.87
C CYS A 326 18.05 16.07 8.88
N ALA A 327 18.04 14.76 9.08
CA ALA A 327 18.70 13.80 8.19
C ALA A 327 18.05 13.78 6.80
N ASN A 328 16.71 13.75 6.73
CA ASN A 328 16.02 13.78 5.45
C ASN A 328 16.11 15.15 4.77
N LEU A 329 16.12 16.25 5.53
CA LEU A 329 16.42 17.58 4.98
C LEU A 329 17.84 17.60 4.35
N CYS A 330 18.85 17.19 5.11
CA CYS A 330 20.25 17.24 4.71
C CYS A 330 20.54 16.37 3.47
N VAL A 331 19.93 15.18 3.40
CA VAL A 331 20.15 14.25 2.29
C VAL A 331 19.30 14.59 1.08
N ASN A 332 17.99 14.80 1.24
CA ASN A 332 17.07 14.84 0.10
C ASN A 332 16.86 16.25 -0.45
N MET A 333 17.01 17.29 0.38
CA MET A 333 16.76 18.68 -0.02
C MET A 333 18.06 19.43 -0.23
N ALA A 334 18.92 19.42 0.79
CA ALA A 334 20.19 20.14 0.74
C ALA A 334 21.26 19.43 -0.10
N GLY A 335 21.15 18.10 -0.26
CA GLY A 335 22.14 17.28 -0.98
C GLY A 335 23.52 17.20 -0.30
N VAL A 336 23.63 17.66 0.95
CA VAL A 336 24.89 17.83 1.69
C VAL A 336 25.35 16.51 2.32
N LYS A 337 24.42 15.71 2.84
CA LYS A 337 24.70 14.39 3.47
C LYS A 337 25.62 14.44 4.71
N SER A 338 25.71 15.58 5.38
CA SER A 338 26.41 15.70 6.67
C SER A 338 25.67 14.99 7.80
N ILE A 339 24.34 15.00 7.78
CA ILE A 339 23.49 14.22 8.69
C ILE A 339 22.80 13.13 7.88
N GLN A 340 23.01 11.87 8.23
CA GLN A 340 22.48 10.73 7.50
C GLN A 340 21.68 9.80 8.42
N ARG A 341 20.77 9.05 7.82
CA ARG A 341 19.98 8.03 8.52
C ARG A 341 20.77 6.73 8.61
N PHE A 342 20.55 6.01 9.70
CA PHE A 342 20.95 4.63 9.91
C PHE A 342 19.73 3.71 9.66
N ASP A 343 19.30 3.58 8.41
CA ASP A 343 18.12 2.77 8.06
C ASP A 343 18.53 1.42 7.46
N HIS A 344 18.79 0.43 8.32
CA HIS A 344 19.06 -0.95 7.89
C HIS A 344 17.75 -1.74 7.78
N LEU A 345 17.28 -1.95 6.53
CA LEU A 345 16.00 -2.61 6.22
C LEU A 345 15.73 -3.89 7.03
N PRO A 346 16.66 -4.87 7.13
CA PRO A 346 16.41 -6.09 7.88
C PRO A 346 16.03 -5.83 9.35
N ALA A 347 16.70 -4.87 10.01
CA ALA A 347 16.43 -4.55 11.40
C ALA A 347 15.10 -3.80 11.55
N LEU A 348 14.88 -2.77 10.72
CA LEU A 348 13.64 -1.97 10.76
C LEU A 348 12.41 -2.83 10.40
N GLY A 349 12.49 -3.68 9.38
CA GLY A 349 11.41 -4.59 9.01
C GLY A 349 10.99 -5.53 10.15
N ARG A 350 11.97 -6.10 10.87
CA ARG A 350 11.71 -6.97 12.03
C ARG A 350 11.15 -6.19 13.23
N ARG A 351 11.64 -4.97 13.49
CA ARG A 351 11.06 -4.07 14.52
C ARG A 351 9.62 -3.65 14.19
N ILE A 352 9.29 -3.44 12.91
CA ILE A 352 7.90 -3.18 12.48
C ILE A 352 7.02 -4.40 12.78
N ALA A 353 7.51 -5.62 12.50
CA ALA A 353 6.79 -6.85 12.83
C ALA A 353 6.60 -7.05 14.34
N ASP A 354 7.60 -6.72 15.16
CA ASP A 354 7.46 -6.71 16.62
C ASP A 354 6.41 -5.72 17.09
N SER A 355 6.36 -4.54 16.47
CA SER A 355 5.35 -3.54 16.78
C SER A 355 3.94 -3.98 16.39
N ALA A 356 3.78 -4.67 15.26
CA ALA A 356 2.51 -5.27 14.86
C ALA A 356 2.07 -6.34 15.87
N LEU A 357 2.99 -7.18 16.35
CA LEU A 357 2.71 -8.15 17.42
C LEU A 357 2.20 -7.46 18.69
N ALA A 358 2.80 -6.36 19.12
CA ALA A 358 2.32 -5.62 20.29
C ALA A 358 0.87 -5.17 20.14
N ALA A 359 0.48 -4.62 18.98
CA ALA A 359 -0.90 -4.25 18.74
C ALA A 359 -1.84 -5.46 18.78
N MET A 360 -1.41 -6.61 18.25
CA MET A 360 -2.20 -7.84 18.27
C MET A 360 -2.37 -8.44 19.66
N LEU A 361 -1.38 -8.29 20.55
CA LEU A 361 -1.49 -8.71 21.95
C LEU A 361 -2.52 -7.89 22.75
N THR A 362 -3.01 -6.77 22.22
CA THR A 362 -4.12 -5.98 22.82
C THR A 362 -5.51 -6.45 22.39
N LYS A 363 -5.60 -7.55 21.62
CA LYS A 363 -6.86 -8.03 21.05
C LYS A 363 -7.10 -9.48 21.46
N GLU A 364 -8.36 -9.82 21.67
CA GLU A 364 -8.74 -11.23 21.80
C GLU A 364 -8.52 -11.96 20.46
N GLU A 365 -8.27 -13.26 20.53
CA GLU A 365 -8.07 -14.08 19.35
C GLU A 365 -9.27 -14.00 18.39
N GLY A 366 -8.99 -13.82 17.10
CA GLY A 366 -10.02 -13.70 16.06
C GLY A 366 -10.74 -12.35 15.99
N LYS A 367 -10.45 -11.39 16.88
CA LYS A 367 -11.01 -10.02 16.83
C LYS A 367 -10.28 -9.09 15.85
N ALA A 368 -9.18 -9.53 15.27
CA ALA A 368 -8.42 -8.77 14.29
C ALA A 368 -8.55 -9.39 12.89
N PHE A 369 -8.68 -8.54 11.86
CA PHE A 369 -8.76 -8.97 10.47
C PHE A 369 -8.09 -7.97 9.54
N PHE A 370 -7.53 -8.49 8.45
CA PHE A 370 -6.59 -7.75 7.61
C PHE A 370 -7.03 -7.79 6.16
N LEU A 371 -7.16 -6.61 5.54
CA LEU A 371 -7.42 -6.43 4.12
C LEU A 371 -6.26 -5.66 3.50
N ASN A 372 -5.70 -6.22 2.43
CA ASN A 372 -4.76 -5.55 1.55
C ASN A 372 -5.43 -5.27 0.21
N PHE A 373 -5.58 -3.99 -0.10
CA PHE A 373 -5.94 -3.51 -1.43
C PHE A 373 -4.65 -3.37 -2.24
N ALA A 374 -4.42 -4.33 -3.13
CA ALA A 374 -3.28 -4.37 -4.04
C ALA A 374 -3.68 -3.71 -5.37
N MET A 375 -3.87 -2.40 -5.33
CA MET A 375 -4.25 -1.55 -6.46
C MET A 375 -3.32 -0.34 -6.51
N ASP A 376 -3.02 0.20 -7.69
CA ASP A 376 -2.09 1.34 -7.86
C ASP A 376 -0.77 1.17 -7.08
N ILE A 377 -0.19 -0.03 -7.17
CA ILE A 377 0.98 -0.46 -6.42
C ILE A 377 2.17 0.41 -6.83
N SER A 378 2.37 1.52 -6.12
CA SER A 378 3.45 2.46 -6.35
C SER A 378 4.74 1.97 -5.69
N PRO A 379 5.92 2.42 -6.14
CA PRO A 379 7.19 1.99 -5.55
C PRO A 379 7.46 2.63 -4.18
N ASN A 380 6.74 3.69 -3.83
CA ASN A 380 6.97 4.51 -2.64
C ASN A 380 5.72 4.57 -1.75
N CYS A 381 5.83 5.20 -0.58
CA CYS A 381 4.76 5.18 0.42
C CYS A 381 3.78 6.33 0.29
N ASP A 382 2.52 6.08 0.63
CA ASP A 382 1.48 7.10 0.84
C ASP A 382 1.80 8.14 1.93
N CYS A 383 2.91 7.97 2.65
CA CYS A 383 3.39 8.92 3.66
C CYS A 383 4.31 9.98 3.06
N TYR A 384 4.59 9.93 1.76
CA TYR A 384 5.26 10.99 1.03
C TYR A 384 4.23 11.91 0.40
N GLY A 385 4.54 13.20 0.27
CA GLY A 385 3.65 14.20 -0.33
C GLY A 385 3.50 14.10 -1.86
N TRP A 386 3.83 12.95 -2.44
CA TRP A 386 3.69 12.65 -3.87
C TRP A 386 3.41 11.16 -4.06
N THR A 387 2.94 10.79 -5.25
CA THR A 387 2.73 9.40 -5.64
C THR A 387 3.32 9.19 -7.02
N ASP A 388 4.05 8.11 -7.19
CA ASP A 388 4.69 7.75 -8.46
C ASP A 388 3.81 6.76 -9.24
N THR A 389 4.12 6.56 -10.52
CA THR A 389 3.46 5.61 -11.41
C THR A 389 3.52 4.21 -10.82
N PRO A 390 2.39 3.46 -10.80
CA PRO A 390 2.38 2.08 -10.35
C PRO A 390 3.38 1.20 -11.09
N ILE A 391 4.04 0.29 -10.37
CA ILE A 391 5.02 -0.65 -10.93
C ILE A 391 4.38 -1.93 -11.48
N VAL A 392 3.14 -2.22 -11.08
CA VAL A 392 2.30 -3.32 -11.59
C VAL A 392 0.83 -2.86 -11.64
N ASN A 393 0.04 -3.49 -12.51
CA ASN A 393 -1.41 -3.27 -12.54
C ASN A 393 -2.06 -3.76 -11.23
N GLY A 394 -3.24 -3.21 -10.93
CA GLY A 394 -4.03 -3.64 -9.78
C GLY A 394 -4.32 -5.14 -9.82
N LEU A 395 -3.97 -5.82 -8.72
CA LEU A 395 -4.09 -7.26 -8.53
C LEU A 395 -5.46 -7.60 -7.92
N GLY A 396 -5.93 -6.81 -6.96
CA GLY A 396 -7.23 -7.02 -6.33
C GLY A 396 -7.21 -6.76 -4.83
N ILE A 397 -8.02 -7.54 -4.11
CA ILE A 397 -8.16 -7.47 -2.65
C ILE A 397 -7.79 -8.83 -2.10
N LEU A 398 -6.90 -8.83 -1.12
CA LEU A 398 -6.56 -10.00 -0.34
C LEU A 398 -6.99 -9.76 1.10
N ALA A 399 -7.47 -10.80 1.78
CA ALA A 399 -7.83 -10.70 3.17
C ALA A 399 -7.43 -11.95 3.96
N SER A 400 -7.12 -11.79 5.25
CA SER A 400 -6.80 -12.89 6.16
C SER A 400 -6.96 -12.49 7.63
N TYR A 401 -7.00 -13.48 8.51
CA TYR A 401 -6.75 -13.31 9.94
C TYR A 401 -5.24 -13.20 10.25
N ASP A 402 -4.41 -13.59 9.30
CA ASP A 402 -2.95 -13.62 9.43
C ASP A 402 -2.33 -12.46 8.61
N PRO A 403 -1.74 -11.46 9.27
CA PRO A 403 -1.15 -10.31 8.59
C PRO A 403 0.13 -10.66 7.83
N VAL A 404 0.83 -11.73 8.21
CA VAL A 404 2.05 -12.21 7.54
C VAL A 404 1.66 -12.87 6.22
N ALA A 405 0.67 -13.75 6.26
CA ALA A 405 0.18 -14.47 5.08
C ALA A 405 -0.39 -13.53 4.02
N VAL A 406 -1.22 -12.56 4.41
CA VAL A 406 -1.85 -11.62 3.45
C VAL A 406 -0.81 -10.68 2.81
N ASP A 407 0.20 -10.24 3.56
CA ASP A 407 1.30 -9.42 3.02
C ASP A 407 2.18 -10.24 2.08
N LYS A 408 2.54 -11.47 2.47
CA LYS A 408 3.34 -12.38 1.64
C LYS A 408 2.62 -12.73 0.33
N ALA A 409 1.32 -12.99 0.38
CA ALA A 409 0.51 -13.24 -0.80
C ALA A 409 0.50 -12.04 -1.76
N CYS A 410 0.40 -10.80 -1.24
CA CYS A 410 0.50 -9.61 -2.08
C CYS A 410 1.87 -9.47 -2.77
N ILE A 411 2.96 -9.74 -2.04
CA ILE A 411 4.34 -9.70 -2.58
C ILE A 411 4.49 -10.72 -3.71
N ASP A 412 4.04 -11.95 -3.50
CA ASP A 412 4.16 -13.02 -4.48
C ASP A 412 3.35 -12.72 -5.74
N MET A 413 2.12 -12.24 -5.59
CA MET A 413 1.28 -11.85 -6.72
C MET A 413 1.85 -10.65 -7.50
N MET A 414 2.43 -9.67 -6.82
CA MET A 414 3.13 -8.55 -7.46
C MET A 414 4.35 -9.03 -8.24
N ASN A 415 5.14 -9.95 -7.69
CA ASN A 415 6.29 -10.51 -8.38
C ASN A 415 5.86 -11.36 -9.58
N ALA A 416 4.76 -12.10 -9.49
CA ALA A 416 4.19 -12.88 -10.60
C ALA A 416 3.58 -12.01 -11.73
N ALA A 417 3.06 -10.82 -11.42
CA ALA A 417 2.53 -9.91 -12.44
C ALA A 417 3.64 -9.36 -13.35
N PRO A 418 3.34 -8.96 -14.61
CA PRO A 418 4.28 -8.17 -15.40
C PRO A 418 4.41 -6.75 -14.82
N GLY A 419 5.60 -6.16 -14.90
CA GLY A 419 5.82 -4.77 -14.54
C GLY A 419 5.25 -3.80 -15.58
N LEU A 420 5.07 -2.54 -15.18
CA LEU A 420 4.55 -1.47 -16.04
C LEU A 420 5.66 -0.60 -16.62
N LEU A 421 5.51 -0.21 -17.88
CA LEU A 421 6.36 0.80 -18.53
C LEU A 421 6.12 2.18 -17.91
N ASN A 422 7.06 3.11 -18.10
CA ASN A 422 7.04 4.45 -17.52
C ASN A 422 6.90 4.43 -15.98
N SER A 423 7.59 3.49 -15.34
CA SER A 423 7.62 3.36 -13.88
C SER A 423 9.01 2.94 -13.40
N GLU A 424 9.27 2.97 -12.08
CA GLU A 424 10.49 2.40 -11.50
C GLU A 424 10.67 0.90 -11.89
N ALA A 425 9.62 0.17 -12.30
CA ALA A 425 9.81 -1.18 -12.82
C ALA A 425 10.58 -1.21 -14.15
N GLU A 426 10.40 -0.23 -15.02
CA GLU A 426 11.16 -0.12 -16.27
C GLU A 426 12.59 0.34 -15.99
N GLU A 427 12.73 1.40 -15.19
CA GLU A 427 14.02 2.00 -14.83
C GLU A 427 14.99 0.98 -14.21
N PHE A 428 14.48 0.11 -13.33
CA PHE A 428 15.28 -0.89 -12.62
C PHE A 428 15.23 -2.29 -13.28
N GLY A 429 14.74 -2.41 -14.52
CA GLY A 429 14.72 -3.68 -15.25
C GLY A 429 13.84 -4.78 -14.63
N ALA A 430 12.81 -4.40 -13.89
CA ALA A 430 11.91 -5.26 -13.13
C ALA A 430 10.58 -5.59 -13.86
N LEU A 431 10.56 -5.51 -15.20
CA LEU A 431 9.36 -5.73 -16.00
C LEU A 431 8.92 -7.21 -16.10
N ALA A 432 9.85 -8.15 -15.97
CA ALA A 432 9.57 -9.57 -16.18
C ALA A 432 8.65 -10.16 -15.09
N THR A 433 7.75 -11.05 -15.49
CA THR A 433 7.01 -11.93 -14.56
C THR A 433 7.99 -12.79 -13.78
N GLY A 434 7.79 -12.89 -12.47
CA GLY A 434 8.67 -13.59 -11.53
C GLY A 434 9.85 -12.75 -11.02
N ALA A 435 10.11 -11.58 -11.60
CA ALA A 435 11.12 -10.67 -11.06
C ALA A 435 10.72 -10.20 -9.66
N LYS A 436 11.67 -10.20 -8.72
CA LYS A 436 11.49 -9.63 -7.37
C LYS A 436 11.51 -8.11 -7.44
N LYS A 437 10.41 -7.50 -7.89
CA LYS A 437 10.39 -6.11 -8.38
C LYS A 437 10.89 -5.12 -7.35
N LEU A 438 10.29 -5.12 -6.16
CA LEU A 438 10.71 -4.22 -5.10
C LEU A 438 12.13 -4.52 -4.59
N ASN A 439 12.63 -5.76 -4.69
CA ASN A 439 14.01 -6.05 -4.34
C ASN A 439 14.99 -5.40 -5.33
N LEU A 440 14.69 -5.48 -6.63
CA LEU A 440 15.48 -4.85 -7.68
C LEU A 440 15.45 -3.32 -7.54
N ILE A 441 14.25 -2.75 -7.38
CA ILE A 441 14.04 -1.31 -7.25
C ILE A 441 14.71 -0.74 -6.00
N LYS A 442 14.64 -1.44 -4.87
CA LYS A 442 15.19 -0.94 -3.60
C LYS A 442 16.64 -1.38 -3.36
N GLY A 443 17.16 -2.32 -4.15
CA GLY A 443 18.51 -2.88 -4.04
C GLY A 443 18.73 -3.76 -2.81
N LYS A 444 17.67 -4.38 -2.27
CA LYS A 444 17.68 -5.03 -0.95
C LYS A 444 16.49 -5.97 -0.75
N ASP A 445 16.59 -6.85 0.22
CA ASP A 445 15.48 -7.73 0.57
C ASP A 445 14.34 -6.96 1.27
N ILE A 446 13.14 -7.06 0.70
CA ILE A 446 11.93 -6.38 1.18
C ILE A 446 11.10 -7.23 2.12
N GLU A 447 11.39 -8.53 2.22
CA GLU A 447 10.59 -9.50 2.99
C GLU A 447 10.96 -9.54 4.49
N ALA A 448 11.83 -8.62 4.95
CA ALA A 448 12.24 -8.53 6.35
C ALA A 448 11.07 -8.44 7.35
N GLN A 449 9.97 -7.77 6.98
CA GLN A 449 8.74 -7.72 7.79
C GLN A 449 8.07 -9.10 7.90
N VAL A 450 7.97 -9.85 6.79
CA VAL A 450 7.41 -11.21 6.75
C VAL A 450 8.26 -12.14 7.61
N HIS A 451 9.58 -12.12 7.44
CA HIS A 451 10.50 -12.94 8.23
C HIS A 451 10.40 -12.63 9.73
N GLY A 452 10.34 -11.36 10.10
CA GLY A 452 10.15 -10.95 11.50
C GLY A 452 8.82 -11.40 12.08
N GLY A 453 7.73 -11.29 11.30
CA GLY A 453 6.39 -11.70 11.72
C GLY A 453 6.26 -13.22 11.89
N ALA A 454 6.90 -14.00 11.01
CA ALA A 454 6.97 -15.44 11.18
C ALA A 454 7.78 -15.82 12.43
N ALA A 455 8.95 -15.18 12.63
CA ALA A 455 9.85 -15.47 13.75
C ALA A 455 9.25 -15.11 15.13
N ASN A 456 8.50 -14.01 15.23
CA ASN A 456 7.86 -13.62 16.49
C ASN A 456 6.47 -14.27 16.71
N GLY A 457 6.04 -15.14 15.79
CA GLY A 457 4.75 -15.84 15.84
C GLY A 457 3.53 -14.94 15.59
N LEU A 458 3.70 -13.80 14.93
CA LEU A 458 2.59 -12.95 14.48
C LEU A 458 1.73 -13.65 13.41
N GLY A 459 2.33 -14.53 12.62
CA GLY A 459 1.65 -15.26 11.56
C GLY A 459 2.58 -16.19 10.79
N SER A 460 2.12 -16.67 9.64
CA SER A 460 2.84 -17.62 8.77
C SER A 460 3.13 -17.02 7.40
N ALA A 461 4.32 -17.34 6.86
CA ALA A 461 4.65 -17.04 5.47
C ALA A 461 4.08 -18.08 4.49
N GLU A 462 3.62 -19.23 5.00
CA GLU A 462 2.95 -20.27 4.23
C GLU A 462 1.45 -19.97 4.19
N TYR A 463 0.87 -19.96 2.99
CA TYR A 463 -0.52 -19.59 2.80
C TYR A 463 -1.18 -20.32 1.61
N GLU A 464 -2.51 -20.38 1.66
CA GLU A 464 -3.35 -20.88 0.59
C GLU A 464 -4.35 -19.80 0.16
N ILE A 465 -4.42 -19.53 -1.15
CA ILE A 465 -5.36 -18.56 -1.72
C ILE A 465 -6.71 -19.25 -1.98
N GLU A 466 -7.76 -18.70 -1.35
CA GLU A 466 -9.15 -18.99 -1.69
C GLU A 466 -9.73 -17.87 -2.54
N ALA A 467 -9.98 -18.15 -3.82
CA ALA A 467 -10.68 -17.22 -4.69
C ALA A 467 -12.16 -17.10 -4.26
N VAL A 468 -12.60 -15.88 -3.99
CA VAL A 468 -13.99 -15.59 -3.61
C VAL A 468 -14.74 -15.05 -4.81
N SER A 469 -15.88 -15.66 -5.13
CA SER A 469 -16.73 -15.18 -6.22
C SER A 469 -17.52 -13.95 -5.79
N VAL A 470 -17.67 -13.00 -6.72
CA VAL A 470 -18.50 -11.80 -6.50
C VAL A 470 -19.97 -12.21 -6.47
N ASP A 471 -20.65 -11.90 -5.37
CA ASP A 471 -22.10 -12.02 -5.24
C ASP A 471 -22.78 -10.90 -6.02
N ARG A 472 -23.58 -11.30 -7.01
CA ARG A 472 -24.38 -10.41 -7.86
C ARG A 472 -25.88 -10.65 -7.72
N SER A 473 -26.28 -11.34 -6.65
CA SER A 473 -27.68 -11.66 -6.41
C SER A 473 -28.52 -10.41 -6.26
N ARG A 474 -29.82 -10.55 -6.49
CA ARG A 474 -30.76 -9.46 -6.24
C ARG A 474 -30.73 -9.00 -4.78
N ALA A 475 -30.51 -9.93 -3.84
CA ALA A 475 -30.33 -9.62 -2.44
C ALA A 475 -29.11 -8.71 -2.19
N ALA A 476 -27.96 -9.00 -2.82
CA ALA A 476 -26.77 -8.13 -2.73
C ALA A 476 -27.03 -6.74 -3.31
N ILE A 477 -27.79 -6.64 -4.41
CA ILE A 477 -28.20 -5.35 -4.99
C ILE A 477 -29.09 -4.58 -4.01
N ASP A 478 -30.13 -5.22 -3.49
CA ASP A 478 -31.12 -4.57 -2.63
C ASP A 478 -30.50 -4.16 -1.28
N ALA A 479 -29.50 -4.89 -0.79
CA ALA A 479 -28.75 -4.54 0.42
C ALA A 479 -27.92 -3.25 0.24
N LEU A 480 -27.28 -3.06 -0.92
CA LEU A 480 -26.41 -1.90 -1.18
C LEU A 480 -27.16 -0.71 -1.78
N TYR A 481 -28.24 -0.95 -2.51
CA TYR A 481 -29.02 0.05 -3.21
C TYR A 481 -30.47 -0.02 -2.74
N SER A 482 -30.77 0.77 -1.69
CA SER A 482 -32.11 0.86 -1.11
C SER A 482 -33.13 1.40 -2.13
N GLY A 483 -33.79 0.48 -2.84
CA GLY A 483 -34.80 0.78 -3.85
C GLY A 483 -34.26 1.33 -5.17
N VAL A 484 -35.15 1.38 -6.17
CA VAL A 484 -34.83 1.90 -7.50
C VAL A 484 -35.07 3.41 -7.50
N ARG A 485 -34.01 4.20 -7.28
CA ARG A 485 -34.10 5.68 -7.25
C ARG A 485 -34.78 6.27 -8.49
N ALA A 486 -34.56 5.67 -9.66
CA ALA A 486 -35.17 6.06 -10.92
C ALA A 486 -36.71 5.99 -10.93
N LYS A 487 -37.36 5.24 -10.02
CA LYS A 487 -38.83 5.22 -9.90
C LYS A 487 -39.41 6.62 -9.63
N LYS A 488 -38.65 7.50 -8.95
CA LYS A 488 -39.07 8.89 -8.69
C LYS A 488 -39.24 9.70 -9.97
N LEU A 489 -38.49 9.37 -11.04
CA LEU A 489 -38.56 10.09 -12.31
C LEU A 489 -39.94 10.01 -12.96
N LYS A 490 -40.68 8.89 -12.81
CA LYS A 490 -42.01 8.75 -13.41
C LYS A 490 -42.98 9.85 -12.92
N ALA A 491 -43.04 10.08 -11.62
CA ALA A 491 -43.91 11.10 -11.04
C ALA A 491 -43.43 12.51 -11.42
N MET A 492 -42.11 12.76 -11.37
CA MET A 492 -41.53 14.04 -11.76
C MET A 492 -41.83 14.38 -13.23
N TYR A 493 -41.69 13.39 -14.12
CA TYR A 493 -41.90 13.54 -15.56
C TYR A 493 -43.38 13.62 -15.97
N ALA A 494 -44.30 13.19 -15.10
CA ALA A 494 -45.73 13.42 -15.28
C ALA A 494 -46.09 14.90 -15.07
N ASN A 495 -45.41 15.58 -14.13
CA ASN A 495 -45.64 16.99 -13.82
C ASN A 495 -44.90 17.91 -14.80
N ASN A 496 -43.62 17.65 -15.03
CA ASN A 496 -42.79 18.44 -15.92
C ASN A 496 -41.91 17.52 -16.77
N HIS A 497 -42.41 17.14 -17.94
CA HIS A 497 -41.65 16.27 -18.82
C HIS A 497 -40.47 17.05 -19.43
N PRO A 498 -39.22 16.53 -19.35
CA PRO A 498 -38.04 17.25 -19.84
C PRO A 498 -38.05 17.52 -21.36
N LEU A 499 -38.92 16.84 -22.12
CA LEU A 499 -39.05 17.00 -23.57
C LEU A 499 -40.35 17.70 -24.01
N LYS A 500 -41.16 18.21 -23.08
CA LYS A 500 -42.47 18.81 -23.41
C LYS A 500 -42.30 19.99 -24.38
N GLY A 501 -42.94 19.90 -25.55
CA GLY A 501 -42.95 20.98 -26.55
C GLY A 501 -41.65 21.11 -27.36
N LEU A 502 -40.72 20.16 -27.25
CA LEU A 502 -39.51 20.14 -28.07
C LEU A 502 -39.77 19.40 -29.39
N ASP A 503 -39.33 19.99 -30.50
CA ASP A 503 -39.12 19.26 -31.75
C ASP A 503 -37.85 18.42 -31.63
N THR A 504 -37.97 17.21 -31.08
CA THR A 504 -36.82 16.35 -30.80
C THR A 504 -36.08 15.92 -32.06
N ALA A 505 -36.72 15.99 -33.24
CA ALA A 505 -36.08 15.67 -34.53
C ALA A 505 -35.10 16.77 -34.99
N SER A 506 -35.23 17.99 -34.49
CA SER A 506 -34.36 19.10 -34.89
C SER A 506 -33.01 19.14 -34.16
N PHE A 507 -32.80 18.32 -33.12
CA PHE A 507 -31.62 18.42 -32.23
C PHE A 507 -30.39 17.65 -32.72
N GLY A 508 -30.54 16.66 -33.60
CA GLY A 508 -29.39 15.86 -34.05
C GLY A 508 -29.74 14.86 -35.14
N LEU A 509 -28.71 14.46 -35.88
CA LEU A 509 -28.81 13.41 -36.89
C LEU A 509 -28.87 12.02 -36.23
N PRO A 510 -29.53 11.03 -36.85
CA PRO A 510 -29.46 9.65 -36.41
C PRO A 510 -28.04 9.09 -36.40
N THR A 511 -27.75 8.22 -35.42
CA THR A 511 -26.50 7.45 -35.38
C THR A 511 -26.40 6.52 -36.58
N GLU A 512 -25.23 6.49 -37.22
CA GLU A 512 -24.95 5.57 -38.33
C GLU A 512 -25.22 4.11 -37.95
N GLY A 513 -25.85 3.35 -38.85
CA GLY A 513 -26.15 1.94 -38.65
C GLY A 513 -27.42 1.64 -37.84
N VAL A 514 -28.13 2.66 -37.33
CA VAL A 514 -29.45 2.46 -36.71
C VAL A 514 -30.51 2.37 -37.81
N ALA A 515 -31.12 1.20 -37.97
CA ALA A 515 -32.27 1.02 -38.83
C ALA A 515 -33.53 1.66 -38.20
N ASP A 516 -34.24 2.50 -38.97
CA ASP A 516 -35.48 3.19 -38.56
C ASP A 516 -35.35 4.01 -37.25
N PRO A 517 -34.54 5.08 -37.22
CA PRO A 517 -34.39 5.90 -36.02
C PRO A 517 -35.71 6.61 -35.67
N ARG A 518 -36.13 6.50 -34.41
CA ARG A 518 -37.35 7.13 -33.90
C ARG A 518 -37.03 8.21 -32.89
N TYR A 519 -37.52 9.42 -33.16
CA TYR A 519 -37.42 10.54 -32.23
C TYR A 519 -38.46 10.42 -31.11
N PRO A 520 -38.14 10.76 -29.85
CA PRO A 520 -39.10 10.75 -28.75
C PRO A 520 -40.28 11.68 -29.05
N LYS A 521 -41.51 11.12 -29.05
CA LYS A 521 -42.75 11.87 -29.21
C LYS A 521 -43.36 12.10 -27.83
N LYS A 522 -43.35 13.34 -27.30
CA LYS A 522 -44.03 13.62 -26.02
C LYS A 522 -44.55 15.03 -25.85
#